data_AF-A0A090TCF9-F1
#
_entry.id   AF-A0A090TCF9-F1
#
_cell.length_a   1.000
_cell.length_b   1.000
_cell.length_c   1.000
_cell.angle_alpha   90.00
_cell.angle_beta   90.00
_cell.angle_gamma   90.00
#
_symmetry.space_group_name_H-M   'P 1'
#
loop_
_entity.id
_entity.type
_entity.pdbx_description
1 polymer ?
#
loop_
_entity_poly.entity_id
_entity_poly.type
_entity_poly.pdbx_seq_one_letter_code
_entity_poly.pdbx_strand_id
1 'polypeptide(L)' 'MLVGGVGKGADFSELATPLGRLNVQLCCFGRDGKEFLPLHDSARYFASMDGILLRSRQN' A
#
# COMPACT_ATOMS: atom_id res chain seq x y z
N MET A 1 -4.00 -2.82 5.43
CA MET A 1 -3.63 -3.79 4.39
C MET A 1 -2.19 -3.52 3.94
N LEU A 2 -1.35 -4.54 3.83
CA LEU A 2 0.03 -4.41 3.34
C LEU A 2 0.05 -4.60 1.83
N VAL A 3 0.65 -3.69 1.08
CA VAL A 3 0.83 -3.80 -0.39
C VAL A 3 2.24 -3.35 -0.77
N GLY A 4 2.88 -4.05 -1.71
CA GLY A 4 4.27 -3.75 -2.05
C GLY A 4 5.06 -4.95 -2.52
N GLY A 5 6.25 -4.69 -3.05
CA GLY A 5 7.14 -5.71 -3.62
C GLY A 5 7.60 -5.35 -5.03
N VAL A 6 7.70 -6.37 -5.90
CA VAL A 6 8.05 -6.24 -7.32
C VAL A 6 6.84 -6.71 -8.14
N GLY A 7 6.14 -5.76 -8.76
CA GLY A 7 4.93 -5.90 -9.56
C GLY A 7 5.14 -6.50 -10.95
N LYS A 8 6.39 -6.63 -11.41
CA LYS A 8 6.75 -7.29 -12.69
C LYS A 8 5.98 -6.74 -13.91
N GLY A 9 5.68 -5.44 -13.92
CA GLY A 9 4.97 -4.77 -15.03
C GLY A 9 3.45 -4.88 -14.98
N ALA A 10 2.86 -5.20 -13.82
CA ALA A 10 1.42 -5.10 -13.62
C ALA A 10 0.94 -3.64 -13.65
N ASP A 11 -0.23 -3.40 -14.24
CA ASP A 11 -0.96 -2.14 -14.12
C ASP A 11 -1.83 -2.17 -12.87
N PHE A 12 -1.49 -1.36 -11.86
CA PHE A 12 -2.21 -1.31 -10.60
C PHE A 12 -3.41 -0.37 -10.60
N SER A 13 -3.64 0.39 -11.68
CA SER A 13 -4.76 1.35 -11.75
C SER A 13 -6.14 0.68 -11.60
N GLU A 14 -6.26 -0.56 -12.08
CA GLU A 14 -7.45 -1.41 -11.93
C GLU A 14 -7.84 -1.67 -10.45
N LEU A 15 -6.90 -1.51 -9.52
CA LEU A 15 -7.15 -1.68 -8.09
C LEU A 15 -7.78 -0.44 -7.43
N ALA A 16 -7.76 0.73 -8.07
CA ALA A 16 -8.27 1.96 -7.43
C ALA A 16 -9.76 1.84 -7.02
N THR A 17 -10.61 1.34 -7.92
CA THR A 17 -12.05 1.19 -7.66
C THR A 17 -12.36 0.20 -6.53
N PRO A 18 -11.85 -1.05 -6.54
CA PRO A 18 -12.12 -1.98 -5.45
C PRO A 18 -11.49 -1.53 -4.13
N LEU A 19 -10.29 -0.91 -4.14
CA LEU A 19 -9.66 -0.40 -2.93
C LEU A 19 -10.46 0.73 -2.29
N GLY A 20 -10.99 1.68 -3.09
CA GLY A 20 -11.80 2.80 -2.61
C GLY A 20 -13.12 2.41 -1.92
N ARG A 21 -13.55 1.15 -2.07
CA ARG A 21 -14.75 0.62 -1.39
C ARG A 21 -14.44 -0.02 -0.05
N LEU A 22 -13.18 -0.21 0.29
CA LEU A 22 -12.75 -0.88 1.51
C LEU A 22 -12.43 0.17 2.59
N ASN A 23 -12.93 -0.05 3.80
CA ASN A 23 -12.53 0.76 4.96
C ASN A 23 -11.16 0.29 5.49
N VAL A 24 -10.10 0.60 4.74
CA VAL A 24 -8.73 0.14 5.05
C VAL A 24 -7.73 1.28 5.01
N GLN A 25 -6.67 1.14 5.82
CA GLN A 25 -5.42 1.83 5.57
C GLN A 25 -4.53 1.03 4.61
N LEU A 26 -4.11 1.63 3.49
CA LEU A 26 -3.11 1.04 2.61
C LEU A 26 -1.70 1.36 3.13
N CYS A 27 -0.94 0.33 3.47
CA CYS A 27 0.45 0.45 3.88
C CYS A 27 1.36 -0.06 2.76
N CYS A 28 1.96 0.87 2.04
CA CYS A 28 2.72 0.62 0.82
C CYS A 28 4.22 0.48 1.13
N PHE A 29 4.92 -0.49 0.53
CA PHE A 29 6.36 -0.67 0.75
C PHE A 29 7.06 -1.27 -0.48
N GLY A 30 8.40 -1.34 -0.44
CA GLY A 30 9.20 -1.93 -1.52
C GLY A 30 9.32 -1.03 -2.76
N ARG A 31 9.87 -1.58 -3.85
CA ARG A 31 10.21 -0.85 -5.08
C ARG A 31 8.96 -0.22 -5.72
N ASP A 32 7.91 -1.01 -5.86
CA ASP A 32 6.71 -0.60 -6.59
C ASP A 32 5.61 -0.07 -5.65
N GLY A 33 5.89 0.00 -4.33
CA GLY A 33 4.94 0.51 -3.34
C GLY A 33 4.49 1.96 -3.60
N LYS A 34 5.30 2.76 -4.30
CA LYS A 34 4.91 4.13 -4.68
C LYS A 34 3.79 4.17 -5.72
N GLU A 35 3.65 3.14 -6.54
CA GLU A 35 2.59 3.04 -7.56
C GLU A 35 1.20 2.83 -6.94
N PHE A 36 1.15 2.38 -5.67
CA PHE A 36 -0.09 2.23 -4.92
C PHE A 36 -0.57 3.51 -4.23
N LEU A 37 0.29 4.52 -4.08
CA LEU A 37 -0.07 5.79 -3.42
C LEU A 37 -1.26 6.52 -4.07
N PRO A 38 -1.35 6.66 -5.40
CA PRO A 38 -2.50 7.33 -6.02
C PRO A 38 -3.79 6.50 -6.00
N LEU A 39 -3.75 5.23 -5.59
CA LEU A 39 -4.89 4.33 -5.68
C LEU A 39 -5.87 4.45 -4.52
N HIS A 40 -5.48 5.09 -3.41
CA HIS A 40 -6.32 5.22 -2.22
C HIS A 40 -5.86 6.36 -1.30
N ASP A 41 -6.78 7.20 -0.81
CA ASP A 41 -6.44 8.37 0.03
C ASP A 41 -5.73 8.02 1.35
N SER A 42 -6.01 6.83 1.89
CA SER A 42 -5.35 6.35 3.12
C SER A 42 -3.94 5.79 2.90
N ALA A 43 -3.48 5.69 1.64
CA ALA A 43 -2.23 5.07 1.28
C ALA A 43 -1.03 5.82 1.88
N ARG A 44 -0.14 5.08 2.52
CA ARG A 44 1.11 5.61 3.09
C ARG A 44 2.27 4.71 2.74
N TYR A 45 3.37 5.32 2.32
CA TYR A 45 4.61 4.60 2.03
C TYR A 45 5.43 4.38 3.31
N PHE A 46 6.08 3.22 3.38
CA PHE A 46 6.99 2.83 4.44
C PHE A 46 8.27 2.25 3.84
N ALA A 47 9.40 2.52 4.50
CA ALA A 47 10.71 2.07 4.06
C ALA A 47 10.86 0.53 4.09
N SER A 48 10.18 -0.14 5.02
CA SER A 48 10.21 -1.60 5.17
C SER A 48 8.91 -2.13 5.76
N MET A 49 8.69 -3.43 5.59
CA MET A 49 7.57 -4.14 6.24
C MET A 49 7.66 -4.09 7.77
N ASP A 50 8.87 -4.21 8.34
CA ASP A 50 9.10 -4.05 9.78
C ASP A 50 8.64 -2.69 10.30
N GLY A 51 8.87 -1.61 9.53
CA GLY A 51 8.39 -0.28 9.87
C GLY A 51 6.86 -0.20 9.94
N ILE A 52 6.16 -0.99 9.12
CA ILE A 52 4.70 -1.07 9.17
C ILE A 52 4.26 -1.84 10.41
N LEU A 53 4.86 -3.00 10.68
CA LEU A 53 4.51 -3.83 11.83
C LEU A 53 4.75 -3.10 13.16
N LEU A 54 5.86 -2.35 13.27
CA LEU A 54 6.15 -1.54 14.44
C LEU A 54 5.07 -0.47 14.67
N ARG A 55 4.64 0.25 13.60
CA ARG A 55 3.57 1.25 13.69
C ARG A 55 2.24 0.62 14.13
N SER A 56 1.88 -0.52 13.56
CA SER A 56 0.60 -1.20 13.85
C SER A 56 0.48 -1.69 15.29
N ARG A 57 1.59 -1.83 16.02
CA ARG A 57 1.60 -2.24 17.44
C ARG A 57 1.43 -1.07 18.42
N GLN A 58 1.49 0.17 17.95
CA GLN A 58 1.36 1.37 18.79
C GLN A 58 -0.04 2.01 18.73
N ASN A 59 -1.02 1.30 18.19
CA ASN A 59 -2.42 1.72 18.08
C ASN A 59 -3.35 0.63 18.61
#